data_AF-A0A0A8JFQ2-F1
#
_entry.id   AF-A0A0A8JFQ2-F1
#
_cell.length_a   1.000
_cell.length_b   1.000
_cell.length_c   1.000
_cell.angle_alpha   90.00
_cell.angle_beta   90.00
_cell.angle_gamma   90.00
#
_symmetry.space_group_name_H-M   'P 1'
#
loop_
_entity.id
_entity.type
_entity.pdbx_description
1 polymer ?
#
loop_
_entity_poly.entity_id
_entity_poly.type
_entity_poly.pdbx_seq_one_letter_code
_entity_poly.pdbx_strand_id
1 'polypeptide(L)'
;MDCLPEGVMDEPYGLAYVGLLERYIDLSSERREFESFTDRDALLDEVDELARQCAEYVLGEEGVHFFKDELRRLHGLIISLHQSVANHFLDAENYLYTDGLHVSWDEMPQVIALQLESILQNKLDEEQWKPFISYNQALDATTESRNIITFPENGYEDKPELDLLFDGGIRFLKNVQQTPADWIDDAVKFIKMAICPICTWPEPFEDFDLNEEFEAYVCGSCIWKRRSEFL
;
A
#
# COMPACT_ATOMS: atom_id res chain seq x y z
N MET A 1 20.03 16.11 23.62
CA MET A 1 19.58 17.51 23.73
C MET A 1 20.81 18.38 23.63
N ASP A 2 21.06 18.92 22.45
CA ASP A 2 21.99 20.04 22.32
C ASP A 2 21.26 21.28 22.86
N CYS A 3 21.83 21.90 23.89
CA CYS A 3 21.25 23.09 24.51
C CYS A 3 21.24 24.23 23.49
N LEU A 4 20.10 24.93 23.37
CA LEU A 4 20.01 26.15 22.55
C LEU A 4 21.04 27.17 23.03
N PRO A 5 21.73 27.89 22.13
CA PRO A 5 22.64 28.96 22.50
C PRO A 5 21.98 30.00 23.42
N GLU A 6 22.71 30.51 24.39
CA GLU A 6 22.24 31.54 25.32
C GLU A 6 21.85 32.82 24.52
N GLY A 7 20.65 33.37 24.76
CA GLY A 7 20.13 34.56 24.06
C GLY A 7 19.27 34.29 22.81
N VAL A 8 19.05 33.02 22.43
CA VAL A 8 18.22 32.63 21.27
C VAL A 8 16.80 33.23 21.29
N MET A 9 16.22 33.41 22.46
CA MET A 9 14.84 33.91 22.62
C MET A 9 14.72 35.43 22.43
N ASP A 10 15.85 36.15 22.44
CA ASP A 10 15.89 37.62 22.32
C ASP A 10 16.07 38.09 20.87
N GLU A 11 16.28 37.16 19.94
CA GLU A 11 16.57 37.42 18.54
C GLU A 11 15.32 37.25 17.64
N PRO A 12 15.22 38.01 16.53
CA PRO A 12 14.16 37.82 15.54
C PRO A 12 14.13 36.36 15.05
N TYR A 13 12.93 35.76 15.03
CA TYR A 13 12.66 34.37 14.63
C TYR A 13 13.16 33.26 15.57
N GLY A 14 13.78 33.57 16.71
CA GLY A 14 14.23 32.54 17.67
C GLY A 14 13.09 31.63 18.17
N LEU A 15 11.98 32.24 18.58
CA LEU A 15 10.76 31.53 18.99
C LEU A 15 10.15 30.69 17.86
N ALA A 16 10.15 31.22 16.63
CA ALA A 16 9.63 30.52 15.46
C ALA A 16 10.48 29.29 15.14
N TYR A 17 11.81 29.42 15.17
CA TYR A 17 12.74 28.30 14.97
C TYR A 17 12.54 27.20 16.02
N VAL A 18 12.44 27.56 17.30
CA VAL A 18 12.21 26.58 18.37
C VAL A 18 10.88 25.84 18.17
N GLY A 19 9.80 26.55 17.87
CA GLY A 19 8.49 25.93 17.64
C GLY A 19 8.49 24.99 16.42
N LEU A 20 9.17 25.36 15.33
CA LEU A 20 9.31 24.49 14.16
C LEU A 20 10.18 23.26 14.47
N LEU A 21 11.25 23.43 15.23
CA LEU A 21 12.14 22.34 15.62
C LEU A 21 11.44 21.33 16.54
N GLU A 22 10.64 21.82 17.50
CA GLU A 22 9.82 20.97 18.37
C GLU A 22 8.84 20.14 17.55
N ARG A 23 8.08 20.78 16.64
CA ARG A 23 7.17 20.06 15.73
C ARG A 23 7.89 19.04 14.86
N TYR A 24 9.06 19.38 14.32
CA TYR A 24 9.87 18.43 13.56
C TYR A 24 10.30 17.23 14.42
N ILE A 25 10.72 17.46 15.66
CA ILE A 25 11.09 16.38 16.59
C ILE A 25 9.87 15.50 16.87
N ASP A 26 8.70 16.08 17.13
CA ASP A 26 7.48 15.31 17.39
C ASP A 26 7.16 14.40 16.18
N LEU A 27 7.08 14.97 14.97
CA LEU A 27 6.77 14.23 13.75
C LEU A 27 7.85 13.18 13.37
N SER A 28 9.12 13.42 13.69
CA SER A 28 10.22 12.48 13.36
C SER A 28 10.50 11.44 14.45
N SER A 29 10.12 11.71 15.70
CA SER A 29 10.29 10.80 16.84
C SER A 29 9.21 9.74 16.90
N GLU A 30 8.05 10.03 16.32
CA GLU A 30 7.04 9.05 15.99
C GLU A 30 7.59 8.11 14.91
N ARG A 31 8.30 7.06 15.33
CA ARG A 31 8.49 5.85 14.52
C ARG A 31 7.12 5.19 14.32
N ARG A 32 6.26 5.76 13.48
CA ARG A 32 5.02 5.13 13.04
C ARG A 32 5.40 4.12 11.98
N GLU A 33 5.29 2.83 12.31
CA GLU A 33 5.01 1.84 11.27
C GLU A 33 3.63 2.22 10.72
N PHE A 34 3.55 2.58 9.44
CA PHE A 34 2.27 2.98 8.87
C PHE A 34 1.45 1.73 8.60
N GLU A 35 0.30 1.61 9.27
CA GLU A 35 -0.61 0.48 9.10
C GLU A 35 -1.52 0.65 7.86
N SER A 36 -1.65 1.88 7.35
CA SER A 36 -2.46 2.19 6.18
C SER A 36 -1.94 3.39 5.37
N PHE A 37 -2.38 3.51 4.12
CA PHE A 37 -2.15 4.71 3.31
C PHE A 37 -2.80 5.96 3.91
N THR A 38 -3.93 5.83 4.60
CA THR A 38 -4.60 6.93 5.29
C THR A 38 -3.72 7.50 6.42
N ASP A 39 -3.05 6.62 7.18
CA ASP A 39 -2.15 7.05 8.25
C ASP A 39 -0.92 7.75 7.69
N ARG A 40 -0.40 7.26 6.55
CA ARG A 40 0.67 7.93 5.80
C ARG A 40 0.24 9.31 5.32
N ASP A 41 -0.91 9.41 4.66
CA ASP A 41 -1.38 10.65 4.06
C ASP A 41 -1.68 11.71 5.13
N ALA A 42 -2.27 11.31 6.26
CA ALA A 42 -2.47 12.20 7.40
C ALA A 42 -1.14 12.79 7.91
N LEU A 43 -0.08 11.97 8.01
CA LEU A 43 1.22 12.48 8.42
C LEU A 43 1.89 13.34 7.34
N LEU A 44 1.74 12.98 6.06
CA LEU A 44 2.23 13.81 4.95
C LEU A 44 1.62 15.20 4.99
N ASP A 45 0.31 15.32 5.22
CA ASP A 45 -0.37 16.61 5.36
C ASP A 45 0.24 17.46 6.51
N GLU A 46 0.56 16.83 7.65
CA GLU A 46 1.19 17.51 8.78
C GLU A 46 2.63 17.97 8.48
N VAL A 47 3.40 17.13 7.78
CA VAL A 47 4.77 17.46 7.35
C VAL A 47 4.77 18.56 6.29
N ASP A 48 3.82 18.54 5.35
CA ASP A 48 3.67 19.56 4.31
C ASP A 48 3.29 20.92 4.90
N GLU A 49 2.38 20.93 5.87
CA GLU A 49 2.05 22.15 6.60
C GLU A 49 3.27 22.69 7.37
N LEU A 50 4.08 21.82 7.99
CA LEU A 50 5.32 22.22 8.64
C LEU A 50 6.33 22.78 7.63
N ALA A 51 6.48 22.16 6.46
CA ALA A 51 7.35 22.62 5.38
C ALA A 51 6.93 24.01 4.90
N ARG A 52 5.62 24.22 4.68
CA ARG A 52 5.04 25.51 4.29
C ARG A 52 5.35 26.60 5.31
N GLN A 53 5.11 26.33 6.60
CA GLN A 53 5.43 27.27 7.68
C GLN A 53 6.92 27.58 7.73
N CYS A 54 7.80 26.58 7.61
CA CYS A 54 9.24 26.79 7.61
C CYS A 54 9.70 27.64 6.41
N ALA A 55 9.15 27.40 5.22
CA ALA A 55 9.46 28.13 4.00
C ALA A 55 9.10 29.63 4.11
N GLU A 56 7.99 29.98 4.77
CA GLU A 56 7.60 31.37 5.03
C GLU A 56 8.69 32.15 5.78
N TYR A 57 9.33 31.51 6.78
CA TYR A 57 10.41 32.13 7.55
C TYR A 57 11.76 32.15 6.80
N VAL A 58 12.03 31.14 5.96
CA VAL A 58 13.25 31.09 5.13
C VAL A 58 13.23 32.17 4.02
N LEU A 59 12.05 32.39 3.43
CA LEU A 59 11.83 33.30 2.30
C LEU A 59 11.43 34.72 2.70
N GLY A 60 11.10 34.95 3.98
CA GLY A 60 10.81 36.28 4.52
C GLY A 60 11.98 37.27 4.42
N GLU A 61 11.66 38.56 4.31
CA GLU A 61 12.64 39.64 4.28
C GLU A 61 13.09 40.05 5.71
N GLU A 62 14.41 40.06 5.91
CA GLU A 62 15.19 40.51 7.09
C GLU A 62 15.14 39.67 8.38
N GLY A 63 16.29 39.07 8.73
CA GLY A 63 16.57 38.39 10.00
C GLY A 63 18.08 38.17 10.17
N VAL A 64 18.54 37.82 11.38
CA VAL A 64 19.96 37.56 11.67
C VAL A 64 20.46 36.36 10.85
N HIS A 65 21.63 36.49 10.21
CA HIS A 65 22.20 35.46 9.32
C HIS A 65 22.22 34.05 9.93
N PHE A 66 22.55 33.93 11.22
CA PHE A 66 22.59 32.65 11.93
C PHE A 66 21.24 31.90 11.90
N PHE A 67 20.14 32.56 12.28
CA PHE A 67 18.82 31.92 12.27
C PHE A 67 18.31 31.62 10.87
N LYS A 68 18.70 32.42 9.88
CA LYS A 68 18.40 32.12 8.48
C LYS A 68 19.05 30.82 8.02
N ASP A 69 20.29 30.57 8.44
CA ASP A 69 21.01 29.33 8.09
C ASP A 69 20.49 28.12 8.88
N GLU A 70 20.13 28.29 10.15
CA GLU A 70 19.48 27.24 10.94
C GLU A 70 18.07 26.90 10.42
N LEU A 71 17.27 27.89 10.01
CA LEU A 71 15.98 27.68 9.36
C LEU A 71 16.14 26.96 8.02
N ARG A 72 17.17 27.28 7.21
CA ARG A 72 17.48 26.54 5.98
C ARG A 72 17.85 25.09 6.27
N ARG A 73 18.64 24.85 7.31
CA ARG A 73 19.02 23.50 7.74
C ARG A 73 17.79 22.70 8.18
N LEU A 74 16.94 23.30 9.00
CA LEU A 74 15.69 22.70 9.44
C LEU A 74 14.75 22.41 8.27
N HIS A 75 14.61 23.34 7.32
CA HIS A 75 13.84 23.13 6.10
C HIS A 75 14.36 21.92 5.30
N GLY A 76 15.69 21.76 5.19
CA GLY A 76 16.29 20.57 4.58
C GLY A 76 15.92 19.28 5.31
N LEU A 77 15.91 19.28 6.64
CA LEU A 77 15.48 18.13 7.45
C LEU A 77 13.99 17.80 7.25
N ILE A 78 13.12 18.81 7.17
CA ILE A 78 11.69 18.63 6.92
C ILE A 78 11.45 18.03 5.53
N ILE A 79 12.18 18.47 4.50
CA ILE A 79 12.10 17.86 3.16
C ILE A 79 12.51 16.38 3.20
N SER A 80 13.60 16.05 3.91
CA SER A 80 14.01 14.65 4.07
C SER A 80 12.97 13.82 4.81
N LEU A 81 12.31 14.38 5.82
CA LEU A 81 11.20 13.73 6.52
C LEU A 81 10.02 13.49 5.58
N HIS A 82 9.60 14.49 4.80
CA HIS A 82 8.57 14.36 3.78
C HIS A 82 8.88 13.19 2.85
N GLN A 83 10.10 13.13 2.30
CA GLN A 83 10.51 12.04 1.41
C GLN A 83 10.47 10.69 2.12
N SER A 84 10.92 10.60 3.37
CA SER A 84 10.87 9.36 4.14
C SER A 84 9.44 8.86 4.38
N VAL A 85 8.49 9.76 4.64
CA VAL A 85 7.08 9.41 4.84
C VAL A 85 6.42 9.04 3.52
N ALA A 86 6.66 9.84 2.46
CA ALA A 86 6.13 9.59 1.13
C ALA A 86 6.60 8.24 0.58
N ASN A 87 7.84 7.87 0.91
CA ASN A 87 8.48 6.67 0.40
C ASN A 87 8.29 5.43 1.28
N HIS A 88 7.55 5.52 2.39
CA HIS A 88 7.47 4.43 3.37
C HIS A 88 7.04 3.09 2.78
N PHE A 89 6.10 3.10 1.83
CA PHE A 89 5.55 1.90 1.18
C PHE A 89 6.25 1.52 -0.14
N LEU A 90 7.41 2.09 -0.44
CA LEU A 90 8.12 1.82 -1.69
C LEU A 90 9.11 0.64 -1.57
N ASP A 91 9.47 0.25 -0.34
CA ASP A 91 10.35 -0.89 -0.05
C ASP A 91 9.52 -2.16 0.22
N ALA A 92 9.96 -3.30 -0.35
CA ALA A 92 9.29 -4.60 -0.25
C ALA A 92 8.94 -5.03 1.18
N GLU A 93 9.77 -4.62 2.16
CA GLU A 93 9.61 -4.97 3.58
C GLU A 93 8.44 -4.24 4.26
N ASN A 94 8.03 -3.07 3.74
CA ASN A 94 7.01 -2.23 4.35
C ASN A 94 5.67 -2.27 3.61
N TYR A 95 5.56 -3.06 2.54
CA TYR A 95 4.35 -3.13 1.72
C TYR A 95 3.11 -3.47 2.54
N LEU A 96 1.99 -2.82 2.19
CA LEU A 96 0.69 -3.24 2.69
C LEU A 96 0.25 -4.48 1.92
N TYR A 97 -0.15 -5.51 2.66
CA TYR A 97 -0.68 -6.74 2.09
C TYR A 97 -2.14 -6.92 2.43
N THR A 98 -2.87 -7.62 1.57
CA THR A 98 -4.21 -8.13 1.83
C THR A 98 -4.38 -9.58 1.40
N ASP A 99 -5.40 -10.24 1.93
CA ASP A 99 -5.64 -11.65 1.66
C ASP A 99 -6.42 -11.80 0.34
N GLY A 100 -6.00 -12.76 -0.48
CA GLY A 100 -6.64 -13.11 -1.73
C GLY A 100 -6.79 -14.62 -1.91
N LEU A 101 -7.77 -15.01 -2.71
CA LEU A 101 -7.99 -16.37 -3.16
C LEU A 101 -7.70 -16.43 -4.66
N HIS A 102 -6.63 -17.13 -5.04
CA HIS A 102 -6.26 -17.38 -6.43
C HIS A 102 -6.92 -18.65 -6.94
N VAL A 103 -7.46 -18.58 -8.16
CA VAL A 103 -8.04 -19.69 -8.88
C VAL A 103 -7.37 -19.83 -10.25
N SER A 104 -6.74 -20.97 -10.51
CA SER A 104 -5.96 -21.24 -11.73
C SER A 104 -6.78 -22.04 -12.75
N TRP A 105 -7.45 -21.35 -13.68
CA TRP A 105 -8.30 -22.01 -14.69
C TRP A 105 -7.50 -22.80 -15.73
N ASP A 106 -6.34 -22.28 -16.09
CA ASP A 106 -5.43 -22.83 -17.10
C ASP A 106 -4.87 -24.21 -16.74
N GLU A 107 -4.76 -24.50 -15.46
CA GLU A 107 -4.32 -25.80 -14.94
C GLU A 107 -5.46 -26.84 -14.90
N MET A 108 -6.70 -26.44 -15.24
CA MET A 108 -7.88 -27.30 -15.17
C MET A 108 -8.51 -27.57 -16.55
N PRO A 109 -9.09 -28.77 -16.78
CA PRO A 109 -9.94 -29.01 -17.94
C PRO A 109 -11.12 -28.03 -17.95
N GLN A 110 -11.41 -27.44 -19.12
CA GLN A 110 -12.43 -26.39 -19.27
C GLN A 110 -13.79 -26.73 -18.64
N VAL A 111 -14.26 -27.97 -18.76
CA VAL A 111 -15.54 -28.41 -18.18
C VAL A 111 -15.54 -28.31 -16.65
N ILE A 112 -14.41 -28.60 -16.02
CA ILE A 112 -14.22 -28.51 -14.56
C ILE A 112 -14.15 -27.04 -14.15
N ALA A 113 -13.39 -26.22 -14.89
CA ALA A 113 -13.27 -24.78 -14.63
C ALA A 113 -14.63 -24.07 -14.68
N LEU A 114 -15.44 -24.31 -15.72
CA LEU A 114 -16.79 -23.73 -15.84
C LEU A 114 -17.75 -24.16 -14.70
N GLN A 115 -17.59 -25.39 -14.19
CA GLN A 115 -18.39 -25.86 -13.05
C GLN A 115 -17.94 -25.21 -11.74
N LEU A 116 -16.62 -25.06 -11.55
CA LEU A 116 -16.05 -24.39 -10.38
C LEU A 116 -16.41 -22.90 -10.36
N GLU A 117 -16.33 -22.21 -11.50
CA GLU A 117 -16.85 -20.84 -11.70
C GLU A 117 -18.28 -20.73 -11.20
N SER A 118 -19.18 -21.60 -11.67
CA SER A 118 -20.59 -21.58 -11.25
C SER A 118 -20.76 -21.76 -9.74
N ILE A 119 -19.97 -22.62 -9.09
CA ILE A 119 -20.02 -22.84 -7.65
C ILE A 119 -19.55 -21.60 -6.89
N LEU A 120 -18.43 -21.01 -7.30
CA LEU A 120 -17.88 -19.81 -6.67
C LEU A 120 -18.83 -18.62 -6.82
N GLN A 121 -19.37 -18.40 -8.02
CA GLN A 121 -20.33 -17.34 -8.26
C GLN A 121 -21.58 -17.50 -7.40
N ASN A 122 -22.14 -18.72 -7.31
CA ASN A 122 -23.28 -18.99 -6.42
C ASN A 122 -22.94 -18.68 -4.95
N LYS A 123 -21.72 -19.02 -4.50
CA LYS A 123 -21.30 -18.73 -3.12
C LYS A 123 -21.16 -17.24 -2.86
N LEU A 124 -20.57 -16.49 -3.80
CA LEU A 124 -20.47 -15.04 -3.71
C LEU A 124 -21.84 -14.37 -3.68
N ASP A 125 -22.77 -14.85 -4.51
CA ASP A 125 -24.14 -14.34 -4.58
C ASP A 125 -24.95 -14.66 -3.31
N GLU A 126 -24.78 -15.87 -2.74
CA GLU A 126 -25.44 -16.31 -1.50
C GLU A 126 -25.04 -15.47 -0.29
N GLU A 127 -23.75 -15.18 -0.17
CA GLU A 127 -23.16 -14.69 1.08
C GLU A 127 -23.11 -13.14 1.18
N GLN A 128 -23.48 -12.41 0.12
CA GLN A 128 -23.40 -10.93 0.03
C GLN A 128 -22.06 -10.36 0.50
N TRP A 129 -20.98 -11.13 0.39
CA TRP A 129 -19.67 -10.58 0.65
C TRP A 129 -19.40 -9.54 -0.42
N LYS A 130 -18.67 -8.50 -0.06
CA LYS A 130 -18.23 -7.48 -1.01
C LYS A 130 -16.77 -7.73 -1.39
N PRO A 131 -16.34 -8.94 -1.82
CA PRO A 131 -14.99 -9.11 -2.28
C PRO A 131 -14.85 -8.39 -3.62
N PHE A 132 -13.60 -8.08 -3.91
CA PHE A 132 -13.21 -7.41 -5.12
C PHE A 132 -12.47 -8.39 -6.03
N ILE A 133 -12.83 -8.45 -7.32
CA ILE A 133 -12.19 -9.37 -8.27
C ILE A 133 -11.14 -8.58 -9.07
N SER A 134 -9.86 -8.85 -8.81
CA SER A 134 -8.75 -8.08 -9.39
C SER A 134 -8.33 -8.58 -10.78
N TYR A 135 -8.59 -9.85 -11.09
CA TYR A 135 -8.38 -10.45 -12.41
C TYR A 135 -9.66 -11.12 -12.87
N ASN A 136 -10.01 -10.89 -14.15
CA ASN A 136 -11.28 -11.28 -14.75
C ASN A 136 -12.51 -10.90 -13.90
N GLN A 137 -12.99 -9.66 -14.03
CA GLN A 137 -14.10 -9.12 -13.22
C GLN A 137 -15.40 -9.96 -13.27
N ALA A 138 -15.53 -10.86 -14.24
CA ALA A 138 -16.70 -11.71 -14.43
C ALA A 138 -16.50 -13.17 -13.97
N LEU A 139 -15.34 -13.52 -13.40
CA LEU A 139 -14.95 -14.89 -13.07
C LEU A 139 -14.95 -15.87 -14.28
N ASP A 140 -14.65 -15.39 -15.48
CA ASP A 140 -14.84 -16.15 -16.72
C ASP A 140 -13.69 -17.13 -17.02
N ALA A 141 -13.98 -18.43 -16.94
CA ALA A 141 -13.02 -19.50 -17.22
C ALA A 141 -12.57 -19.61 -18.70
N THR A 142 -13.12 -18.80 -19.61
CA THR A 142 -12.82 -18.87 -21.06
C THR A 142 -11.83 -17.81 -21.54
N THR A 143 -11.71 -16.68 -20.83
CA THR A 143 -10.99 -15.49 -21.33
C THR A 143 -9.69 -15.20 -20.60
N GLU A 144 -9.53 -15.63 -19.34
CA GLU A 144 -8.30 -15.39 -18.56
C GLU A 144 -7.86 -16.66 -17.81
N SER A 145 -6.55 -16.78 -17.59
CA SER A 145 -5.95 -17.93 -16.90
C SER A 145 -5.93 -17.79 -15.38
N ARG A 146 -5.81 -16.56 -14.88
CA ARG A 146 -5.73 -16.25 -13.45
C ARG A 146 -6.96 -15.50 -13.01
N ASN A 147 -7.61 -15.96 -11.95
CA ASN A 147 -8.71 -15.24 -11.33
C ASN A 147 -8.39 -15.06 -9.85
N ILE A 148 -8.50 -13.83 -9.35
CA ILE A 148 -8.16 -13.53 -7.96
C ILE A 148 -9.30 -12.79 -7.32
N ILE A 149 -9.84 -13.42 -6.26
CA ILE A 149 -10.86 -12.84 -5.42
C ILE A 149 -10.13 -12.23 -4.22
N THR A 150 -10.19 -10.91 -4.10
CA THR A 150 -9.54 -10.14 -3.04
C THR A 150 -10.56 -9.73 -1.99
N PHE A 151 -10.16 -9.75 -0.72
CA PHE A 151 -11.02 -9.38 0.39
C PHE A 151 -10.64 -8.00 0.96
N PRO A 152 -11.59 -7.23 1.52
CA PRO A 152 -11.33 -5.85 1.92
C PRO A 152 -10.57 -5.69 3.25
N GLU A 153 -10.35 -6.77 3.99
CA GLU A 153 -9.65 -6.78 5.28
C GLU A 153 -8.62 -7.92 5.30
N ASN A 154 -7.77 -7.97 6.33
CA ASN A 154 -6.77 -9.04 6.51
C ASN A 154 -7.20 -10.00 7.63
N GLY A 155 -6.52 -11.14 7.72
CA GLY A 155 -6.82 -12.17 8.72
C GLY A 155 -8.03 -13.01 8.33
N TYR A 156 -8.27 -13.17 7.03
CA TYR A 156 -9.35 -14.01 6.52
C TYR A 156 -9.00 -15.50 6.49
N GLU A 157 -7.73 -15.89 6.64
CA GLU A 157 -7.33 -17.30 6.80
C GLU A 157 -8.07 -17.99 7.96
N ASP A 158 -8.43 -17.25 9.01
CA ASP A 158 -9.18 -17.79 10.16
C ASP A 158 -10.71 -17.51 10.06
N LYS A 159 -11.17 -16.84 9.01
CA LYS A 159 -12.58 -16.48 8.86
C LYS A 159 -13.34 -17.64 8.19
N PRO A 160 -14.40 -18.19 8.83
CA PRO A 160 -15.22 -19.28 8.30
C PRO A 160 -15.70 -19.06 6.87
N GLU A 161 -15.86 -17.80 6.51
CA GLU A 161 -16.24 -17.32 5.20
C GLU A 161 -15.25 -17.74 4.09
N LEU A 162 -13.95 -17.41 4.21
CA LEU A 162 -12.99 -17.86 3.19
C LEU A 162 -12.81 -19.36 3.20
N ASP A 163 -12.86 -19.99 4.39
CA ASP A 163 -12.85 -21.44 4.51
C ASP A 163 -13.97 -22.07 3.68
N LEU A 164 -15.17 -21.47 3.63
CA LEU A 164 -16.28 -21.98 2.83
C LEU A 164 -16.07 -21.81 1.31
N LEU A 165 -15.47 -20.70 0.86
CA LEU A 165 -15.13 -20.51 -0.57
C LEU A 165 -13.99 -21.46 -1.00
N PHE A 166 -12.94 -21.54 -0.18
CA PHE A 166 -11.79 -22.42 -0.40
C PHE A 166 -12.22 -23.90 -0.34
N ASP A 167 -12.92 -24.33 0.71
CA ASP A 167 -13.45 -25.69 0.84
C ASP A 167 -14.43 -26.00 -0.27
N GLY A 168 -15.26 -25.05 -0.70
CA GLY A 168 -16.20 -25.23 -1.80
C GLY A 168 -15.47 -25.65 -3.08
N GLY A 169 -14.41 -24.94 -3.44
CA GLY A 169 -13.59 -25.24 -4.60
C GLY A 169 -12.79 -26.54 -4.47
N ILE A 170 -12.05 -26.69 -3.37
CA ILE A 170 -11.23 -27.87 -3.12
C ILE A 170 -12.07 -29.14 -3.00
N ARG A 171 -13.22 -29.10 -2.32
CA ARG A 171 -14.13 -30.24 -2.20
C ARG A 171 -14.72 -30.63 -3.54
N PHE A 172 -15.07 -29.66 -4.38
CA PHE A 172 -15.50 -29.93 -5.74
C PHE A 172 -14.42 -30.69 -6.51
N LEU A 173 -13.19 -30.16 -6.54
CA LEU A 173 -12.07 -30.78 -7.27
C LEU A 173 -11.71 -32.18 -6.76
N LYS A 174 -11.75 -32.41 -5.44
CA LYS A 174 -11.55 -33.72 -4.80
C LYS A 174 -12.64 -34.75 -5.17
N ASN A 175 -13.86 -34.30 -5.45
CA ASN A 175 -14.98 -35.19 -5.76
C ASN A 175 -15.04 -35.57 -7.25
N VAL A 176 -14.36 -34.84 -8.13
CA VAL A 176 -14.22 -35.20 -9.53
C VAL A 176 -13.23 -36.35 -9.65
N GLN A 177 -13.73 -37.59 -9.84
CA GLN A 177 -12.91 -38.79 -10.05
C GLN A 177 -12.12 -38.70 -11.37
N GLN A 178 -10.99 -37.99 -11.36
CA GLN A 178 -9.93 -37.95 -12.38
C GLN A 178 -8.93 -36.81 -12.15
N THR A 179 -9.16 -35.89 -11.21
CA THR A 179 -8.24 -34.79 -10.93
C THR A 179 -6.98 -35.31 -10.21
N PRO A 180 -5.77 -35.13 -10.77
CA PRO A 180 -4.53 -35.40 -10.07
C PRO A 180 -4.46 -34.59 -8.76
N ALA A 181 -3.93 -35.17 -7.68
CA ALA A 181 -3.91 -34.50 -6.37
C ALA A 181 -3.06 -33.21 -6.38
N ASP A 182 -1.98 -33.22 -7.16
CA ASP A 182 -1.12 -32.08 -7.45
C ASP A 182 -1.86 -30.92 -8.12
N TRP A 183 -2.84 -31.19 -8.99
CA TRP A 183 -3.65 -30.12 -9.60
C TRP A 183 -4.62 -29.47 -8.61
N ILE A 184 -5.03 -30.21 -7.57
CA ILE A 184 -5.99 -29.69 -6.58
C ILE A 184 -5.31 -28.62 -5.71
N ASP A 185 -4.04 -28.83 -5.37
CA ASP A 185 -3.30 -27.94 -4.49
C ASP A 185 -2.92 -26.60 -5.17
N ASP A 186 -2.76 -26.60 -6.50
CA ASP A 186 -2.41 -25.39 -7.26
C ASP A 186 -3.66 -24.66 -7.84
N ALA A 187 -4.78 -25.37 -8.02
CA ALA A 187 -5.99 -24.83 -8.63
C ALA A 187 -6.72 -23.77 -7.79
N VAL A 188 -6.73 -23.90 -6.46
CA VAL A 188 -7.34 -22.93 -5.54
C VAL A 188 -6.41 -22.73 -4.35
N LYS A 189 -5.84 -21.53 -4.20
CA LYS A 189 -4.85 -21.25 -3.16
C LYS A 189 -5.03 -19.88 -2.52
N PHE A 190 -4.76 -19.81 -1.22
CA PHE A 190 -4.62 -18.54 -0.53
C PHE A 190 -3.32 -17.87 -0.98
N ILE A 191 -3.41 -16.57 -1.25
CA ILE A 191 -2.26 -15.74 -1.61
C ILE A 191 -2.29 -14.44 -0.84
N LYS A 192 -1.11 -13.87 -0.60
CA LYS A 192 -0.99 -12.49 -0.14
C LYS A 192 -0.84 -11.56 -1.33
N MET A 193 -1.68 -10.54 -1.35
CA MET A 193 -1.76 -9.51 -2.37
C MET A 193 -1.09 -8.25 -1.85
N ALA A 194 -0.13 -7.69 -2.56
CA ALA A 194 0.44 -6.39 -2.21
C ALA A 194 -0.45 -5.26 -2.76
N ILE A 195 -0.66 -4.21 -1.98
CA ILE A 195 -1.43 -3.05 -2.41
C ILE A 195 -0.49 -2.03 -3.06
N CYS A 196 -0.75 -1.69 -4.32
CA CYS A 196 0.09 -0.74 -5.05
C CYS A 196 0.07 0.65 -4.39
N PRO A 197 1.24 1.26 -4.11
CA PRO A 197 1.30 2.57 -3.46
C PRO A 197 0.79 3.73 -4.33
N ILE A 198 0.63 3.50 -5.64
CA ILE A 198 0.23 4.50 -6.63
C ILE A 198 -1.27 4.44 -6.93
N CYS A 199 -1.77 3.28 -7.33
CA CYS A 199 -3.18 3.11 -7.71
C CYS A 199 -4.05 2.45 -6.64
N THR A 200 -3.47 2.11 -5.48
CA THR A 200 -4.10 1.39 -4.37
C THR A 200 -4.74 0.06 -4.75
N TRP A 201 -4.38 -0.47 -5.91
CA TRP A 201 -4.89 -1.74 -6.42
C TRP A 201 -4.12 -2.93 -5.83
N PRO A 202 -4.81 -3.98 -5.34
CA PRO A 202 -4.17 -5.19 -4.87
C PRO A 202 -3.78 -6.11 -6.03
N GLU A 203 -2.50 -6.48 -6.10
CA GLU A 203 -1.95 -7.46 -7.06
C GLU A 203 -0.99 -8.43 -6.35
N PRO A 204 -0.76 -9.65 -6.85
CA PRO A 204 0.31 -10.51 -6.35
C PRO A 204 1.65 -9.76 -6.39
N PHE A 205 2.44 -9.83 -5.31
CA PHE A 205 3.72 -9.11 -5.27
C PHE A 205 4.69 -9.57 -6.38
N GLU A 206 4.54 -10.79 -6.89
CA GLU A 206 5.30 -11.28 -8.05
C GLU A 206 5.04 -10.50 -9.35
N ASP A 207 3.92 -9.79 -9.44
CA ASP A 207 3.55 -8.95 -10.58
C ASP A 207 4.07 -7.50 -10.41
N PHE A 208 4.74 -7.19 -9.31
CA PHE A 208 5.33 -5.87 -9.06
C PHE A 208 6.75 -5.78 -9.64
N ASP A 209 7.09 -4.61 -10.17
CA ASP A 209 8.43 -4.30 -10.64
C ASP A 209 8.82 -2.86 -10.25
N LEU A 210 10.11 -2.54 -10.31
CA LEU A 210 10.64 -1.24 -9.92
C LEU A 210 10.35 -0.19 -11.01
N ASN A 211 9.53 0.80 -10.69
CA ASN A 211 9.39 2.01 -11.50
C ASN A 211 10.42 3.06 -11.07
N GLU A 212 11.40 3.34 -11.94
CA GLU A 212 12.48 4.30 -11.68
C GLU A 212 11.99 5.74 -11.49
N GLU A 213 10.87 6.15 -12.09
CA GLU A 213 10.35 7.52 -11.91
C GLU A 213 9.73 7.70 -10.53
N PHE A 214 9.04 6.69 -10.01
CA PHE A 214 8.49 6.72 -8.66
C PHE A 214 9.49 6.31 -7.59
N GLU A 215 10.61 5.69 -7.99
CA GLU A 215 11.58 5.05 -7.10
C GLU A 215 10.91 4.01 -6.20
N ALA A 216 10.02 3.21 -6.79
CA ALA A 216 9.13 2.31 -6.05
C ALA A 216 8.85 1.02 -6.81
N TYR A 217 8.74 -0.10 -6.10
CA TYR A 217 8.00 -1.23 -6.65
C TYR A 217 6.57 -0.77 -6.90
N VAL A 218 5.96 -1.15 -8.01
CA VAL A 218 4.57 -0.81 -8.33
C VAL A 218 3.96 -1.97 -9.11
N CYS A 219 2.63 -2.02 -9.15
CA CYS A 219 1.92 -3.07 -9.85
C CYS A 219 2.10 -2.98 -11.38
N GLY A 220 1.76 -4.05 -12.10
CA GLY A 220 1.97 -4.14 -13.55
C GLY A 220 1.21 -3.06 -14.35
N SER A 221 0.13 -2.52 -13.79
CA SER A 221 -0.61 -1.40 -14.40
C SER A 221 0.08 -0.04 -14.21
N CYS A 222 0.88 0.12 -13.16
CA CYS A 222 1.55 1.38 -12.80
C CYS A 222 3.02 1.43 -13.24
N ILE A 223 3.62 0.29 -13.59
CA ILE A 223 5.05 0.22 -13.99
C ILE A 223 5.38 1.10 -15.21
N TRP A 224 4.43 1.32 -16.11
CA TRP A 224 4.63 2.13 -17.33
C TRP A 224 4.18 3.58 -17.19
N LYS A 225 3.56 3.95 -16.07
CA LYS A 225 3.01 5.29 -15.87
C LYS A 225 4.10 6.25 -15.43
N ARG A 226 3.94 7.53 -15.79
CA ARG A 226 4.84 8.61 -15.38
C ARG A 226 4.28 9.42 -14.23
N ARG A 227 5.15 10.04 -13.42
CA ARG A 227 4.73 10.96 -12.34
C ARG A 227 3.80 12.07 -12.82
N SER A 228 4.01 12.57 -14.04
CA SER A 228 3.18 13.63 -14.65
C SER A 228 1.73 13.21 -14.96
N GLU A 229 1.42 11.92 -14.96
CA GLU A 229 0.08 11.42 -15.28
C GLU A 229 -0.86 11.40 -14.06
N PHE A 230 -0.34 11.71 -12.88
CA PHE A 230 -1.09 11.74 -11.61
C PHE A 230 -1.21 13.15 -11.00
N LEU A 231 -0.65 14.17 -11.66
CA LEU A 231 -0.68 15.59 -11.28
C LEU A 231 -1.76 16.37 -12.03
#